data_AF-A0A550H5G8-F1
#
_entry.id   AF-A0A550H5G8-F1
#
_cell.length_a   1.000
_cell.length_b   1.000
_cell.length_c   1.000
_cell.angle_alpha   90.00
_cell.angle_beta   90.00
_cell.angle_gamma   90.00
#
_symmetry.space_group_name_H-M   'P 1'
#
loop_
_entity.id
_entity.type
_entity.pdbx_description
1 polymer ?
#
loop_
_entity_poly.entity_id
_entity_poly.type
_entity_poly.pdbx_seq_one_letter_code
_entity_poly.pdbx_strand_id
1 'polypeptide(L)'
;MKLLAFNASPRKTKSATEIIMNRFIDGAKQAGADIERHYVEDLLINGCTGCFNCWLKTPGDCVRRDDMDWIIPKMVDSDIVYLGTPIYYYNIVHGLQRMRERLLPMNLPKMLITEGETHHPERYKKTPHTVLAAVCGFPDLVNFRQAEGLFPDATHIFLPAAHTLFHEEGRQYLADFLDAVWDAGYQLSMGNKLVEEHKHRLVVEYPDEVKRRIVEEYNRHFAKV
;
A
#
# COMPACT_ATOMS: atom_id res chain seq x y z
N MET A 1 15.44 8.20 8.69
CA MET A 1 14.61 7.35 7.81
C MET A 1 13.88 8.25 6.83
N LYS A 2 13.94 7.97 5.53
CA LYS A 2 13.15 8.62 4.49
C LYS A 2 11.92 7.77 4.15
N LEU A 3 10.74 8.34 4.27
CA LEU A 3 9.46 7.69 4.01
C LEU A 3 8.75 8.41 2.87
N LEU A 4 8.55 7.71 1.76
CA LEU A 4 7.76 8.18 0.62
C LEU A 4 6.40 7.48 0.62
N ALA A 5 5.33 8.25 0.83
CA ALA A 5 3.97 7.73 0.94
C ALA A 5 3.10 8.12 -0.26
N PHE A 6 2.37 7.15 -0.80
CA PHE A 6 1.40 7.35 -1.86
C PHE A 6 0.01 6.90 -1.40
N ASN A 7 -0.97 7.79 -1.45
CA ASN A 7 -2.38 7.44 -1.32
C ASN A 7 -3.02 7.35 -2.70
N ALA A 8 -3.37 6.13 -3.12
CA ALA A 8 -3.98 5.86 -4.41
C ALA A 8 -5.51 5.97 -4.42
N SER A 9 -6.15 6.25 -3.28
CA SER A 9 -7.61 6.38 -3.24
C SER A 9 -8.08 7.56 -4.10
N PRO A 10 -9.02 7.35 -5.05
CA PRO A 10 -9.62 8.45 -5.80
C PRO A 10 -10.36 9.46 -4.91
N ARG A 11 -10.72 9.06 -3.68
CA ARG A 11 -11.38 9.93 -2.69
C ARG A 11 -10.39 10.79 -1.89
N LYS A 12 -9.08 10.64 -2.10
CA LYS A 12 -8.00 11.43 -1.46
C LYS A 12 -8.23 11.59 0.06
N THR A 13 -8.33 12.82 0.53
CA THR A 13 -8.51 13.19 1.95
C THR A 13 -9.78 12.65 2.61
N LYS A 14 -10.79 12.27 1.81
CA LYS A 14 -12.08 11.74 2.30
C LYS A 14 -12.12 10.21 2.38
N SER A 15 -10.98 9.54 2.20
CA SER A 15 -10.90 8.08 2.12
C SER A 15 -10.54 7.44 3.46
N ALA A 16 -10.94 6.18 3.67
CA ALA A 16 -10.42 5.37 4.77
C ALA A 16 -8.90 5.13 4.62
N THR A 17 -8.42 5.03 3.38
CA THR A 17 -6.99 4.95 3.05
C THR A 17 -6.19 6.13 3.62
N GLU A 18 -6.75 7.34 3.59
CA GLU A 18 -6.14 8.54 4.19
C GLU A 18 -6.02 8.40 5.71
N ILE A 19 -7.06 7.90 6.37
CA ILE A 19 -7.06 7.73 7.84
C ILE A 19 -5.93 6.78 8.25
N ILE A 20 -5.81 5.63 7.57
CA ILE A 20 -4.74 4.65 7.84
C ILE A 20 -3.36 5.23 7.54
N MET A 21 -3.20 5.91 6.40
CA MET A 21 -1.92 6.54 6.04
C MET A 21 -1.51 7.59 7.05
N ASN A 22 -2.43 8.44 7.50
CA ASN A 22 -2.13 9.46 8.51
C ASN A 22 -1.73 8.81 9.83
N ARG A 23 -2.42 7.75 10.27
CA ARG A 23 -2.06 7.04 11.50
C ARG A 23 -0.66 6.44 11.43
N PHE A 24 -0.28 5.84 10.30
CA PHE A 24 1.08 5.31 10.08
C PHE A 24 2.12 6.44 10.06
N ILE A 25 1.84 7.52 9.31
CA ILE A 25 2.69 8.71 9.22
C ILE A 25 2.90 9.34 10.60
N ASP A 26 1.88 9.40 11.46
CA ASP A 26 2.01 9.96 12.79
C ASP A 26 3.00 9.18 13.67
N GLY A 27 3.03 7.84 13.54
CA GLY A 27 4.04 7.01 14.17
C GLY A 27 5.44 7.28 13.62
N ALA A 28 5.56 7.36 12.29
CA ALA A 28 6.81 7.66 11.61
C ALA A 28 7.37 9.05 11.99
N LYS A 29 6.50 10.07 12.11
CA LYS A 29 6.88 11.41 12.57
C LYS A 29 7.42 11.38 13.99
N GLN A 30 6.79 10.62 14.87
CA GLN A 30 7.24 10.49 16.26
C GLN A 30 8.64 9.85 16.34
N ALA A 31 8.99 8.98 15.40
CA ALA A 31 10.32 8.41 15.25
C ALA A 31 11.33 9.34 14.54
N GLY A 32 10.92 10.54 14.09
CA GLY A 32 11.78 11.51 13.41
C GLY A 32 12.05 11.18 11.94
N ALA A 33 11.17 10.45 11.27
CA ALA A 33 11.29 10.21 9.83
C ALA A 33 11.13 11.51 9.01
N ASP A 34 11.89 11.61 7.92
CA ASP A 34 11.68 12.58 6.85
C ASP A 34 10.59 12.05 5.92
N ILE A 35 9.47 12.76 5.83
CA ILE A 35 8.23 12.24 5.23
C ILE A 35 7.83 13.09 4.04
N GLU A 36 7.68 12.42 2.91
CA GLU A 36 7.10 12.97 1.70
C GLU A 36 5.85 12.18 1.34
N ARG A 37 4.73 12.86 1.06
CA ARG A 37 3.46 12.20 0.73
C ARG A 37 2.82 12.80 -0.52
N HIS A 38 2.19 11.94 -1.31
CA HIS A 38 1.50 12.30 -2.55
C HIS A 38 0.18 11.55 -2.70
N TYR A 39 -0.77 12.15 -3.41
CA TYR A 39 -1.94 11.44 -3.91
C TYR A 39 -1.67 10.98 -5.33
N VAL A 40 -1.81 9.69 -5.61
CA VAL A 40 -1.56 9.14 -6.96
C VAL A 40 -2.51 9.76 -7.99
N GLU A 41 -3.70 10.13 -7.56
CA GLU A 41 -4.71 10.79 -8.41
C GLU A 41 -4.30 12.21 -8.87
N ASP A 42 -3.35 12.85 -8.18
CA ASP A 42 -2.80 14.15 -8.60
C ASP A 42 -1.61 14.01 -9.57
N LEU A 43 -1.17 12.78 -9.84
CA LEU A 43 0.01 12.49 -10.64
C LEU A 43 -0.38 12.05 -12.05
N LEU A 44 0.35 12.58 -13.04
CA LEU A 44 0.33 12.08 -14.40
C LEU A 44 1.21 10.83 -14.47
N ILE A 45 0.57 9.66 -14.42
CA ILE A 45 1.24 8.37 -14.60
C ILE A 45 0.55 7.62 -15.74
N ASN A 46 1.23 7.46 -16.86
CA ASN A 46 0.74 6.66 -17.97
C ASN A 46 0.99 5.18 -17.73
N GLY A 47 0.12 4.32 -18.27
CA GLY A 47 0.31 2.87 -18.25
C GLY A 47 1.59 2.45 -18.98
N CYS A 48 2.16 1.32 -18.57
CA CYS A 48 3.29 0.72 -19.26
C CYS A 48 2.84 0.17 -20.63
N THR A 49 3.65 0.35 -21.67
CA THR A 49 3.35 -0.17 -23.01
C THR A 49 4.18 -1.39 -23.40
N GLY A 50 4.94 -1.96 -22.45
CA GLY A 50 5.76 -3.15 -22.70
C GLY A 50 6.84 -2.97 -23.77
N CYS A 51 7.36 -1.76 -23.98
CA CYS A 51 8.35 -1.50 -25.04
C CYS A 51 9.79 -1.89 -24.68
N PHE A 52 10.07 -2.20 -23.41
CA PHE A 52 11.37 -2.59 -22.86
C PHE A 52 12.53 -1.62 -23.09
N ASN A 53 12.27 -0.39 -23.56
CA ASN A 53 13.34 0.59 -23.81
C ASN A 53 14.08 0.99 -22.53
N CYS A 54 13.46 0.89 -21.35
CA CYS A 54 14.12 1.07 -20.05
C CYS A 54 15.20 0.02 -19.73
N TRP A 55 15.28 -1.05 -20.51
CA TRP A 55 16.39 -2.01 -20.49
C TRP A 55 17.28 -1.89 -21.72
N LEU A 56 16.69 -1.68 -22.90
CA LEU A 56 17.39 -1.79 -24.18
C LEU A 56 18.07 -0.48 -24.63
N LYS A 57 17.45 0.67 -24.38
CA LYS A 57 17.91 1.98 -24.91
C LYS A 57 18.35 2.94 -23.80
N THR A 58 17.63 2.95 -22.69
CA THR A 58 17.87 3.82 -21.53
C THR A 58 17.90 2.97 -20.26
N PRO A 59 18.97 2.18 -20.01
CA PRO A 59 19.01 1.24 -18.90
C PRO A 59 18.73 1.89 -17.53
N GLY A 60 17.61 1.52 -16.90
CA GLY A 60 17.17 2.06 -15.60
C GLY A 60 16.34 3.34 -15.67
N ASP A 61 16.08 3.86 -16.87
CA ASP A 61 15.30 5.07 -17.09
C ASP A 61 14.21 4.85 -18.15
N CYS A 62 13.00 5.31 -17.89
CA CYS A 62 11.89 5.05 -18.79
C CYS A 62 11.77 6.10 -19.88
N VAL A 63 11.61 5.68 -21.14
CA VAL A 63 11.50 6.63 -22.27
C VAL A 63 10.18 7.43 -22.30
N ARG A 64 9.16 7.02 -21.54
CA ARG A 64 7.91 7.80 -21.42
C ARG A 64 8.07 8.75 -20.25
N ARG A 65 8.06 10.06 -20.54
CA ARG A 65 8.26 11.15 -19.59
C ARG A 65 6.94 11.57 -18.97
N ASP A 66 6.84 11.37 -17.67
CA ASP A 66 5.71 11.69 -16.81
C ASP A 66 6.19 11.66 -15.34
N ASP A 67 5.29 11.69 -14.35
CA ASP A 67 5.72 11.80 -12.94
C ASP A 67 6.58 10.62 -12.46
N MET A 68 6.64 9.51 -13.20
CA MET A 68 7.59 8.43 -12.92
C MET A 68 9.07 8.89 -12.98
N ASP A 69 9.37 9.96 -13.73
CA ASP A 69 10.73 10.51 -13.87
C ASP A 69 11.30 10.95 -12.51
N TRP A 70 10.47 11.48 -11.60
CA TRP A 70 10.90 11.83 -10.25
C TRP A 70 10.53 10.76 -9.21
N ILE A 71 9.45 9.99 -9.42
CA ILE A 71 9.02 8.96 -8.46
C ILE A 71 10.08 7.87 -8.33
N ILE A 72 10.60 7.34 -9.44
CA ILE A 72 11.55 6.21 -9.39
C ILE A 72 12.82 6.59 -8.60
N PRO A 73 13.51 7.71 -8.90
CA PRO A 73 14.65 8.14 -8.10
C PRO A 73 14.32 8.32 -6.61
N LYS A 74 13.14 8.88 -6.28
CA LYS A 74 12.73 9.05 -4.88
C LYS A 74 12.45 7.73 -4.18
N MET A 75 11.84 6.75 -4.86
CA MET A 75 11.66 5.41 -4.31
C MET A 75 13.00 4.75 -3.99
N VAL A 76 14.00 4.88 -4.88
CA VAL A 76 15.36 4.32 -4.69
C VAL A 76 16.08 4.98 -3.51
N ASP A 77 15.92 6.29 -3.32
CA ASP A 77 16.53 7.03 -2.23
C ASP A 77 15.81 6.82 -0.87
N SER A 78 14.54 6.45 -0.91
CA SER A 78 13.73 6.20 0.29
C SER A 78 14.18 4.95 1.04
N ASP A 79 13.94 4.93 2.35
CA ASP A 79 14.10 3.72 3.16
C ASP A 79 12.79 2.94 3.27
N ILE A 80 11.65 3.66 3.25
CA ILE A 80 10.30 3.09 3.31
C ILE A 80 9.48 3.68 2.16
N VAL A 81 8.77 2.82 1.44
CA VAL A 81 7.72 3.21 0.49
C VAL A 81 6.38 2.72 1.02
N TYR A 82 5.48 3.65 1.35
CA TYR A 82 4.12 3.36 1.78
C TYR A 82 3.16 3.49 0.60
N LEU A 83 2.37 2.46 0.34
CA LEU A 83 1.37 2.40 -0.72
C LEU A 83 -0.02 2.17 -0.11
N GLY A 84 -0.85 3.20 -0.09
CA GLY A 84 -2.24 3.12 0.35
C GLY A 84 -3.18 2.91 -0.84
N THR A 85 -4.07 1.92 -0.79
CA THR A 85 -5.04 1.64 -1.86
C THR A 85 -6.37 1.15 -1.30
N PRO A 86 -7.52 1.56 -1.85
CA PRO A 86 -8.74 0.78 -1.67
C PRO A 86 -8.72 -0.45 -2.59
N ILE A 87 -9.44 -1.50 -2.20
CA ILE A 87 -9.74 -2.66 -3.03
C ILE A 87 -11.05 -2.38 -3.77
N TYR A 88 -10.96 -2.14 -5.08
CA TYR A 88 -12.10 -1.98 -5.96
C TYR A 88 -12.16 -3.15 -6.92
N TYR A 89 -13.31 -3.83 -6.97
CA TYR A 89 -13.51 -5.02 -7.81
C TYR A 89 -12.41 -6.08 -7.63
N TYR A 90 -12.10 -6.39 -6.36
CA TYR A 90 -11.11 -7.41 -5.96
C TYR A 90 -9.65 -7.12 -6.39
N ASN A 91 -9.32 -5.87 -6.74
CA ASN A 91 -7.97 -5.48 -7.12
C ASN A 91 -7.56 -4.13 -6.50
N ILE A 92 -6.26 -3.83 -6.54
CA ILE A 92 -5.76 -2.47 -6.29
C ILE A 92 -6.30 -1.51 -7.35
N VAL A 93 -6.41 -0.24 -7.01
CA VAL A 93 -6.96 0.75 -7.95
C VAL A 93 -6.02 1.02 -9.12
N HIS A 94 -6.62 1.35 -10.25
CA HIS A 94 -5.94 1.60 -11.53
C HIS A 94 -4.77 2.61 -11.43
N GLY A 95 -4.85 3.63 -10.57
CA GLY A 95 -3.74 4.56 -10.33
C GLY A 95 -2.49 3.86 -9.79
N LEU A 96 -2.65 3.04 -8.75
CA LEU A 96 -1.53 2.28 -8.18
C LEU A 96 -1.03 1.20 -9.16
N GLN A 97 -1.93 0.55 -9.87
CA GLN A 97 -1.55 -0.46 -10.88
C GLN A 97 -0.68 0.16 -12.00
N ARG A 98 -1.06 1.34 -12.53
CA ARG A 98 -0.23 2.06 -13.52
C ARG A 98 1.16 2.38 -12.99
N MET A 99 1.26 2.86 -11.75
CA MET A 99 2.55 3.11 -11.10
C MET A 99 3.38 1.81 -10.99
N ARG A 100 2.79 0.73 -10.49
CA ARG A 100 3.45 -0.58 -10.32
C ARG A 100 4.01 -1.13 -11.63
N GLU A 101 3.22 -1.11 -12.70
CA GLU A 101 3.64 -1.58 -14.03
C GLU A 101 4.87 -0.83 -14.59
N ARG A 102 5.12 0.38 -14.08
CA ARG A 102 6.20 1.27 -14.50
C ARG A 102 7.47 1.13 -13.66
N LEU A 103 7.53 0.20 -12.70
CA LEU A 103 8.68 -0.03 -11.81
C LEU A 103 9.76 -0.95 -12.40
N LEU A 104 9.56 -1.54 -13.58
CA LEU A 104 10.56 -2.35 -14.28
C LEU A 104 11.98 -1.72 -14.40
N PRO A 105 12.15 -0.39 -14.55
CA PRO A 105 13.47 0.24 -14.57
C PRO A 105 14.31 -0.05 -13.31
N MET A 106 13.67 -0.33 -12.17
CA MET A 106 14.36 -0.70 -10.92
C MET A 106 15.03 -2.08 -10.98
N ASN A 107 14.73 -2.89 -11.99
CA ASN A 107 15.28 -4.22 -12.19
C ASN A 107 16.31 -4.28 -13.33
N LEU A 108 17.22 -5.24 -13.24
CA LEU A 108 18.12 -5.61 -14.34
C LEU A 108 17.40 -6.55 -15.32
N PRO A 109 17.74 -6.53 -16.62
CA PRO A 109 17.14 -7.42 -17.63
C PRO A 109 17.58 -8.89 -17.51
N LYS A 110 18.41 -9.23 -16.52
CA LYS A 110 18.87 -10.60 -16.29
C LYS A 110 17.76 -11.41 -15.63
N MET A 111 17.70 -12.71 -15.89
CA MET A 111 16.86 -13.63 -15.12
C MET A 111 17.77 -14.52 -14.29
N LEU A 112 17.43 -14.70 -13.02
CA LEU A 112 18.12 -15.58 -12.09
C LEU A 112 17.11 -16.54 -11.47
N ILE A 113 17.57 -17.77 -11.20
CA ILE A 113 16.81 -18.76 -10.45
C ILE A 113 17.31 -18.73 -9.00
N THR A 114 16.41 -18.58 -8.04
CA THR A 114 16.70 -18.72 -6.61
C THR A 114 15.57 -19.49 -5.97
N GLU A 115 15.91 -20.54 -5.21
CA GLU A 115 14.95 -21.43 -4.55
C GLU A 115 13.88 -22.02 -5.49
N GLY A 116 14.22 -22.21 -6.77
CA GLY A 116 13.31 -22.76 -7.78
C GLY A 116 12.45 -21.72 -8.51
N GLU A 117 12.51 -20.44 -8.12
CA GLU A 117 11.75 -19.35 -8.72
C GLU A 117 12.63 -18.45 -9.58
N THR A 118 12.08 -17.96 -10.70
CA THR A 118 12.77 -17.04 -11.61
C THR A 118 12.39 -15.61 -11.32
N HIS A 119 13.39 -14.75 -11.13
CA HIS A 119 13.18 -13.32 -10.91
C HIS A 119 14.22 -12.46 -11.62
N HIS A 120 13.94 -11.17 -11.73
CA HIS A 120 14.91 -10.18 -12.16
C HIS A 120 15.67 -9.64 -10.94
N PRO A 121 17.02 -9.60 -10.95
CA PRO A 121 17.75 -9.00 -9.85
C PRO A 121 17.57 -7.49 -9.84
N GLU A 122 17.59 -6.92 -8.63
CA GLU A 122 17.53 -5.48 -8.40
C GLU A 122 18.68 -4.75 -9.12
N ARG A 123 18.37 -3.57 -9.68
CA ARG A 123 19.37 -2.67 -10.28
C ARG A 123 20.13 -1.89 -9.22
N TYR A 124 19.45 -1.51 -8.15
CA TYR A 124 19.99 -0.66 -7.10
C TYR A 124 20.35 -1.52 -5.88
N LYS A 125 21.42 -1.14 -5.17
CA LYS A 125 21.86 -1.87 -3.96
C LYS A 125 20.90 -1.73 -2.79
N LYS A 126 20.16 -0.62 -2.75
CA LYS A 126 19.19 -0.30 -1.72
C LYS A 126 17.81 -0.47 -2.33
N THR A 127 16.99 -1.29 -1.68
CA THR A 127 15.57 -1.45 -1.98
C THR A 127 14.80 -0.96 -0.76
N PRO A 128 13.84 -0.04 -0.93
CA PRO A 128 13.04 0.43 0.19
C PRO A 128 12.17 -0.70 0.75
N HIS A 129 11.94 -0.68 2.06
CA HIS A 129 10.94 -1.53 2.68
C HIS A 129 9.55 -1.08 2.23
N THR A 130 8.77 -1.98 1.64
CA THR A 130 7.43 -1.65 1.14
C THR A 130 6.37 -1.92 2.22
N VAL A 131 5.48 -0.95 2.43
CA VAL A 131 4.27 -1.10 3.23
C VAL A 131 3.08 -0.97 2.31
N LEU A 132 2.20 -1.97 2.29
CA LEU A 132 0.95 -1.94 1.52
C LEU A 132 -0.22 -1.85 2.49
N ALA A 133 -0.88 -0.70 2.51
CA ALA A 133 -2.12 -0.52 3.24
C ALA A 133 -3.32 -0.60 2.30
N ALA A 134 -4.11 -1.65 2.45
CA ALA A 134 -5.31 -1.86 1.66
C ALA A 134 -6.58 -1.79 2.51
N VAL A 135 -7.63 -1.21 1.95
CA VAL A 135 -8.95 -1.11 2.60
C VAL A 135 -10.05 -1.66 1.70
N CYS A 136 -11.05 -2.36 2.27
CA CYS A 136 -12.17 -2.93 1.50
C CYS A 136 -13.52 -2.57 2.14
N GLY A 137 -14.58 -2.53 1.34
CA GLY A 137 -15.95 -2.36 1.82
C GLY A 137 -16.52 -3.62 2.46
N PHE A 138 -16.11 -4.80 1.98
CA PHE A 138 -16.55 -6.10 2.50
C PHE A 138 -15.80 -6.47 3.79
N PRO A 139 -16.41 -7.28 4.68
CA PRO A 139 -15.83 -7.64 5.96
C PRO A 139 -14.83 -8.82 5.87
N ASP A 140 -14.60 -9.38 4.68
CA ASP A 140 -13.80 -10.61 4.50
C ASP A 140 -12.39 -10.36 3.96
N LEU A 141 -11.42 -11.08 4.51
CA LEU A 141 -10.01 -11.01 4.10
C LEU A 141 -9.74 -11.61 2.70
N VAL A 142 -10.64 -12.46 2.19
CA VAL A 142 -10.50 -13.03 0.83
C VAL A 142 -10.37 -11.96 -0.26
N ASN A 143 -10.92 -10.77 -0.01
CA ASN A 143 -10.89 -9.64 -0.93
C ASN A 143 -9.49 -9.05 -1.15
N PHE A 144 -8.53 -9.36 -0.28
CA PHE A 144 -7.18 -8.79 -0.29
C PHE A 144 -6.14 -9.67 -1.02
N ARG A 145 -6.49 -10.93 -1.35
CA ARG A 145 -5.56 -11.92 -1.93
C ARG A 145 -4.79 -11.41 -3.16
N GLN A 146 -5.45 -10.66 -4.04
CA GLN A 146 -4.78 -10.10 -5.21
C GLN A 146 -3.77 -9.02 -4.84
N ALA A 147 -4.11 -8.17 -3.88
CA ALA A 147 -3.19 -7.13 -3.41
C ALA A 147 -1.97 -7.74 -2.70
N GLU A 148 -2.18 -8.77 -1.88
CA GLU A 148 -1.13 -9.57 -1.26
C GLU A 148 -0.22 -10.23 -2.32
N GLY A 149 -0.79 -10.91 -3.31
CA GLY A 149 -0.01 -11.55 -4.38
C GLY A 149 0.75 -10.57 -5.29
N LEU A 150 0.27 -9.33 -5.44
CA LEU A 150 0.98 -8.28 -6.18
C LEU A 150 2.18 -7.70 -5.42
N PHE A 151 2.18 -7.82 -4.10
CA PHE A 151 3.20 -7.28 -3.19
C PHE A 151 3.50 -8.28 -2.06
N PRO A 152 4.05 -9.47 -2.38
CA PRO A 152 4.20 -10.56 -1.41
C PRO A 152 5.16 -10.21 -0.27
N ASP A 153 6.19 -9.42 -0.54
CA ASP A 153 7.22 -9.05 0.45
C ASP A 153 6.88 -7.78 1.26
N ALA A 154 5.72 -7.17 1.01
CA ALA A 154 5.33 -5.97 1.72
C ALA A 154 4.88 -6.28 3.16
N THR A 155 5.04 -5.30 4.06
CA THR A 155 4.23 -5.29 5.28
C THR A 155 2.80 -4.92 4.93
N HIS A 156 1.87 -5.84 5.15
CA HIS A 156 0.46 -5.63 4.85
C HIS A 156 -0.29 -4.98 6.01
N ILE A 157 -1.09 -3.95 5.70
CA ILE A 157 -2.06 -3.34 6.60
C ILE A 157 -3.43 -3.49 5.94
N PHE A 158 -4.24 -4.45 6.40
CA PHE A 158 -5.50 -4.80 5.75
C PHE A 158 -6.69 -4.50 6.65
N LEU A 159 -7.57 -3.61 6.18
CA LEU A 159 -8.81 -3.26 6.85
C LEU A 159 -10.03 -3.61 5.98
N PRO A 160 -10.66 -4.77 6.20
CA PRO A 160 -12.03 -5.03 5.77
C PRO A 160 -13.05 -4.12 6.46
N ALA A 161 -14.23 -3.98 5.86
CA ALA A 161 -15.32 -3.13 6.35
C ALA A 161 -14.89 -1.70 6.70
N ALA A 162 -14.01 -1.09 5.89
CA ALA A 162 -13.33 0.16 6.22
C ALA A 162 -14.25 1.38 6.33
N HIS A 163 -15.53 1.26 5.94
CA HIS A 163 -16.55 2.27 6.19
C HIS A 163 -16.80 2.50 7.69
N THR A 164 -16.50 1.51 8.53
CA THR A 164 -16.56 1.59 10.00
C THR A 164 -15.73 2.74 10.58
N LEU A 165 -14.60 3.12 9.95
CA LEU A 165 -13.75 4.24 10.40
C LEU A 165 -14.43 5.62 10.33
N PHE A 166 -15.51 5.75 9.56
CA PHE A 166 -16.25 7.01 9.47
C PHE A 166 -17.20 7.23 10.64
N HIS A 167 -17.41 6.22 11.49
CA HIS A 167 -18.27 6.27 12.67
C HIS A 167 -17.43 6.20 13.96
N GLU A 168 -17.87 6.88 15.02
CA GLU A 168 -17.13 6.93 16.29
C GLU A 168 -17.02 5.56 16.95
N GLU A 169 -18.13 4.83 17.06
CA GLU A 169 -18.16 3.45 17.60
C GLU A 169 -17.24 2.51 16.81
N GLY A 170 -17.22 2.64 15.48
CA GLY A 170 -16.34 1.85 14.63
C GLY A 170 -14.86 2.18 14.86
N ARG A 171 -14.50 3.45 15.10
CA ARG A 171 -13.13 3.83 15.49
C ARG A 171 -12.74 3.29 16.86
N GLN A 172 -13.66 3.25 17.82
CA GLN A 172 -13.42 2.66 19.13
C GLN A 172 -13.17 1.15 19.01
N TYR A 173 -13.98 0.44 18.22
CA TYR A 173 -13.78 -0.98 17.94
C TYR A 173 -12.43 -1.25 17.27
N LEU A 174 -11.98 -0.35 16.39
CA LEU A 174 -10.71 -0.46 15.66
C LEU A 174 -9.52 0.20 16.37
N ALA A 175 -9.64 0.59 17.65
CA ALA A 175 -8.58 1.31 18.35
C ALA A 175 -7.27 0.53 18.40
N ASP A 176 -7.32 -0.76 18.77
CA ASP A 176 -6.13 -1.63 18.85
C ASP A 176 -5.41 -1.80 17.51
N PHE A 177 -6.18 -1.82 16.41
CA PHE A 177 -5.67 -1.86 15.05
C PHE A 177 -5.03 -0.52 14.65
N LEU A 178 -5.70 0.60 14.94
CA LEU A 178 -5.13 1.93 14.68
C LEU A 178 -3.86 2.18 15.50
N ASP A 179 -3.77 1.65 16.71
CA ASP A 179 -2.55 1.68 17.51
C ASP A 179 -1.44 0.82 16.92
N ALA A 180 -1.77 -0.36 16.40
CA ALA A 180 -0.82 -1.20 15.67
C ALA A 180 -0.30 -0.50 14.40
N VAL A 181 -1.17 0.19 13.65
CA VAL A 181 -0.77 0.97 12.46
C VAL A 181 0.20 2.10 12.82
N TRP A 182 -0.04 2.80 13.93
CA TRP A 182 0.87 3.83 14.43
C TRP A 182 2.21 3.24 14.87
N ASP A 183 2.17 2.17 15.66
CA ASP A 183 3.39 1.52 16.14
C ASP A 183 4.20 0.96 14.96
N ALA A 184 3.57 0.38 13.94
CA ALA A 184 4.26 -0.04 12.72
C ALA A 184 5.00 1.13 12.04
N GLY A 185 4.37 2.30 11.94
CA GLY A 185 5.00 3.51 11.43
C GLY A 185 6.21 3.94 12.26
N TYR A 186 6.09 3.86 13.59
CA TYR A 186 7.16 4.17 14.53
C TYR A 186 8.33 3.19 14.42
N GLN A 187 8.07 1.88 14.56
CA GLN A 187 9.08 0.82 14.57
C GLN A 187 9.87 0.79 13.26
N LEU A 188 9.18 0.78 12.11
CA LEU A 188 9.85 0.78 10.82
C LEU A 188 10.71 2.03 10.64
N SER A 189 10.26 3.18 11.14
CA SER A 189 11.00 4.44 11.06
C SER A 189 12.21 4.53 11.99
N MET A 190 12.20 3.76 13.08
CA MET A 190 13.37 3.55 13.94
C MET A 190 14.39 2.56 13.33
N GLY A 191 14.06 1.93 12.19
CA GLY A 191 14.89 0.90 11.55
C GLY A 191 14.69 -0.50 12.13
N ASN A 192 13.64 -0.68 12.95
CA ASN A 192 13.31 -1.98 13.52
C ASN A 192 12.54 -2.83 12.49
N LYS A 193 12.65 -4.15 12.65
CA LYS A 193 11.79 -5.11 11.94
C LYS A 193 10.53 -5.35 12.77
N LEU A 194 9.38 -5.46 12.10
CA LEU A 194 8.15 -5.90 12.75
C LEU A 194 8.21 -7.41 13.00
N VAL A 195 7.98 -7.81 14.25
CA VAL A 195 7.81 -9.23 14.61
C VAL A 195 6.40 -9.70 14.22
N GLU A 196 6.20 -11.02 14.13
CA GLU A 196 4.93 -11.60 13.65
C GLU A 196 3.69 -11.13 14.44
N GLU A 197 3.82 -10.96 15.75
CA GLU A 197 2.72 -10.43 16.57
C GLU A 197 2.28 -9.02 16.13
N HIS A 198 3.23 -8.16 15.71
CA HIS A 198 2.89 -6.83 15.20
C HIS A 198 2.17 -6.94 13.86
N LYS A 199 2.65 -7.81 12.97
CA LYS A 199 2.05 -8.01 11.65
C LYS A 199 0.63 -8.54 11.74
N HIS A 200 0.36 -9.47 12.65
CA HIS A 200 -0.99 -9.99 12.87
C HIS A 200 -1.98 -8.87 13.27
N ARG A 201 -1.56 -7.93 14.11
CA ARG A 201 -2.39 -6.80 14.52
C ARG A 201 -2.65 -5.76 13.42
N LEU A 202 -1.92 -5.84 12.29
CA LEU A 202 -2.12 -4.99 11.12
C LEU A 202 -3.16 -5.56 10.13
N VAL A 203 -3.72 -6.74 10.42
CA VAL A 203 -4.74 -7.38 9.59
C VAL A 203 -5.98 -7.61 10.44
N VAL A 204 -7.09 -6.95 10.11
CA VAL A 204 -8.34 -7.10 10.86
C VAL A 204 -9.12 -8.31 10.34
N GLU A 205 -9.34 -9.30 11.19
CA GLU A 205 -10.27 -10.39 10.94
C GLU A 205 -11.46 -10.31 11.91
N TYR A 206 -12.66 -10.15 11.35
CA TYR A 206 -13.88 -10.10 12.16
C TYR A 206 -14.40 -11.52 12.44
N PRO A 207 -14.89 -11.81 13.66
CA PRO A 207 -15.67 -13.02 13.92
C PRO A 207 -16.91 -13.10 13.01
N ASP A 208 -17.37 -14.31 12.68
CA ASP A 208 -18.50 -14.53 11.77
C ASP A 208 -19.78 -13.79 12.18
N GLU A 209 -20.05 -13.70 13.48
CA GLU A 209 -21.19 -12.94 13.99
C GLU A 209 -21.08 -11.44 13.66
N VAL A 210 -19.89 -10.87 13.83
CA VAL A 210 -19.62 -9.46 13.51
C VAL A 210 -19.72 -9.23 12.00
N LYS A 211 -19.20 -10.15 11.18
CA LYS A 211 -19.36 -10.08 9.72
C LYS A 211 -20.82 -10.05 9.30
N ARG A 212 -21.66 -10.94 9.86
CA ARG A 212 -23.11 -10.98 9.58
C ARG A 212 -23.79 -9.66 9.94
N ARG A 213 -23.47 -9.09 11.11
CA ARG A 213 -24.00 -7.78 11.53
C ARG A 213 -23.61 -6.66 10.57
N ILE A 214 -22.34 -6.58 10.15
CA ILE A 214 -21.88 -5.59 9.17
C ILE A 214 -22.66 -5.72 7.86
N VAL A 215 -22.84 -6.95 7.37
CA VAL A 215 -23.60 -7.22 6.13
C VAL A 215 -25.06 -6.80 6.27
N GLU A 216 -25.71 -7.14 7.38
CA GLU A 216 -27.10 -6.75 7.65
C GLU A 216 -27.26 -5.22 7.74
N GLU A 217 -26.36 -4.53 8.44
CA GLU A 217 -26.35 -3.08 8.57
C GLU A 217 -26.18 -2.40 7.21
N TYR A 218 -25.23 -2.86 6.41
CA TYR A 218 -24.99 -2.37 5.06
C TYR A 218 -26.24 -2.55 4.17
N ASN A 219 -26.81 -3.75 4.14
CA ASN A 219 -28.00 -4.03 3.34
C ASN A 219 -29.22 -3.20 3.80
N ARG A 220 -29.41 -3.00 5.11
CA ARG A 220 -30.46 -2.13 5.66
C ARG A 220 -30.29 -0.66 5.26
N HIS A 221 -29.06 -0.18 5.14
CA HIS A 221 -28.80 1.18 4.67
C HIS A 221 -29.28 1.34 3.22
N PHE A 222 -28.80 0.49 2.31
CA PHE A 222 -29.12 0.57 0.89
C PHE A 222 -30.55 0.19 0.52
N ALA A 223 -31.28 -0.50 1.39
CA ALA A 223 -32.72 -0.70 1.22
C ALA A 223 -33.56 0.59 1.41
N LYS A 224 -32.97 1.67 1.96
CA LYS A 224 -33.66 2.94 2.26
C LYS A 224 -33.31 4.08 1.30
N VAL A 225 -32.33 3.90 0.42
CA VAL A 225 -31.81 4.91 -0.52
C VAL A 225 -32.32 4.60 -1.92
#